data_AF-A0A497J9A3-F1
#
_entry.id   AF-A0A497J9A3-F1
#
_cell.length_a   1.000
_cell.length_b   1.000
_cell.length_c   1.000
_cell.angle_alpha   90.00
_cell.angle_beta   90.00
_cell.angle_gamma   90.00
#
_symmetry.space_group_name_H-M   'P 1'
#
loop_
_entity.id
_entity.type
_entity.pdbx_description
1 polymer ?
#
loop_
_entity_poly.entity_id
_entity_poly.type
_entity_poly.pdbx_seq_one_letter_code
_entity_poly.pdbx_strand_id
1 'polypeptide(L)'
;MGVTEDVEWLEDDEEGVGKVFRLIAEKGDEGMMLSELKSLYGSAHWWPVKVCVQALIDRDLIFKDREKLNFKLTSSGKKVWQSFRVMEHVREI
;
A
#
# COMPACT_ATOMS: atom_id res chain seq x y z
N MET A 1 8.41 -7.73 11.56
CA MET A 1 8.54 -8.16 10.16
C MET A 1 9.68 -7.36 9.56
N GLY A 2 10.50 -7.99 8.73
CA GLY A 2 11.62 -7.33 8.07
C GLY A 2 11.21 -6.64 6.77
N VAL A 3 11.93 -5.59 6.37
CA VAL A 3 11.67 -4.85 5.12
C VAL A 3 11.62 -5.78 3.91
N THR A 4 12.53 -6.76 3.83
CA THR A 4 12.57 -7.74 2.73
C THR A 4 11.34 -8.64 2.70
N GLU A 5 10.90 -9.13 3.86
CA GLU A 5 9.71 -10.00 3.96
C GLU A 5 8.45 -9.26 3.52
N ASP A 6 8.31 -7.99 3.92
CA ASP A 6 7.17 -7.17 3.53
C ASP A 6 7.18 -6.85 2.03
N VAL A 7 8.36 -6.64 1.43
CA VAL A 7 8.49 -6.46 -0.03
C VAL A 7 8.09 -7.73 -0.79
N GLU A 8 8.63 -8.89 -0.41
CA GLU A 8 8.28 -10.18 -1.04
C GLU A 8 6.78 -10.47 -0.91
N TRP A 9 6.18 -10.18 0.25
CA TRP A 9 4.75 -10.33 0.46
C TRP A 9 3.89 -9.41 -0.43
N LEU A 10 4.34 -8.18 -0.70
CA LEU A 10 3.66 -7.27 -1.62
C LEU A 10 3.78 -7.72 -3.08
N GLU A 11 4.90 -8.36 -3.45
CA GLU A 11 5.11 -8.95 -4.79
C GLU A 11 4.33 -10.26 -4.99
N ASP A 12 4.07 -11.04 -3.94
CA ASP A 12 3.31 -12.29 -4.03
C ASP A 12 1.82 -12.05 -4.37
N ASP A 13 1.28 -10.90 -3.97
CA ASP A 13 -0.10 -10.47 -4.27
C ASP A 13 -0.12 -9.05 -4.88
N GLU A 14 0.45 -8.93 -6.08
CA GLU A 14 0.55 -7.67 -6.82
C GLU A 14 -0.82 -7.04 -7.14
N GLU A 15 -1.86 -7.83 -7.47
CA GLU A 15 -3.19 -7.30 -7.83
C GLU A 15 -4.07 -6.97 -6.61
N GLY A 16 -3.76 -7.53 -5.44
CA GLY A 16 -4.44 -7.29 -4.17
C GLY A 16 -3.72 -6.25 -3.32
N VAL A 17 -2.98 -6.73 -2.31
CA VAL A 17 -2.31 -5.88 -1.32
C VAL A 17 -1.20 -5.03 -1.92
N GLY A 18 -0.45 -5.56 -2.89
CA GLY A 18 0.62 -4.86 -3.60
C GLY A 18 0.11 -3.62 -4.32
N LYS A 19 -0.95 -3.78 -5.12
CA LYS A 19 -1.63 -2.66 -5.81
C LYS A 19 -2.14 -1.62 -4.84
N VAL A 20 -2.82 -2.03 -3.76
CA VAL A 20 -3.36 -1.08 -2.78
C VAL A 20 -2.24 -0.30 -2.08
N PHE A 21 -1.16 -0.97 -1.71
CA PHE A 21 0.00 -0.33 -1.10
C PHE A 21 0.64 0.68 -2.06
N ARG A 22 0.86 0.29 -3.32
CA ARG A 22 1.45 1.17 -4.36
C ARG A 22 0.63 2.44 -4.53
N LEU A 23 -0.69 2.33 -4.69
CA LEU A 23 -1.58 3.49 -4.84
C LEU A 23 -1.48 4.47 -3.66
N ILE A 24 -1.43 3.95 -2.43
CA ILE A 24 -1.27 4.78 -1.23
C ILE A 24 0.13 5.42 -1.19
N ALA A 25 1.16 4.65 -1.55
CA ALA A 25 2.54 5.08 -1.52
C ALA A 25 2.87 6.16 -2.57
N GLU A 26 2.31 6.04 -3.77
CA GLU A 26 2.45 7.02 -4.86
C GLU A 26 1.86 8.38 -4.51
N LYS A 27 0.79 8.40 -3.70
CA LYS A 27 0.17 9.62 -3.19
C LYS A 27 1.03 10.32 -2.14
N GLY A 28 1.94 9.60 -1.49
CA GLY A 28 2.91 10.14 -0.56
C GLY A 28 2.28 10.82 0.66
N ASP A 29 2.82 11.97 1.06
CA ASP A 29 2.43 12.66 2.29
C ASP A 29 1.03 13.30 2.23
N GLU A 30 0.46 13.47 1.04
CA GLU A 30 -0.95 13.87 0.88
C GLU A 30 -1.89 12.83 1.48
N GLY A 31 -1.52 11.55 1.41
CA GLY A 31 -2.34 10.42 1.81
C GLY A 31 -3.51 10.17 0.87
N MET A 32 -3.97 8.92 0.80
CA MET A 32 -5.05 8.51 -0.11
C MET A 32 -6.36 8.33 0.63
N MET A 33 -7.44 8.94 0.13
CA MET A 33 -8.77 8.73 0.68
C MET A 33 -9.32 7.35 0.28
N LEU A 34 -10.16 6.76 1.13
CA LEU A 34 -10.81 5.48 0.83
C LEU A 34 -11.64 5.52 -0.47
N SER A 35 -12.27 6.67 -0.75
CA SER A 35 -13.05 6.90 -1.97
C SER A 35 -12.17 6.88 -3.22
N GLU A 36 -11.01 7.54 -3.17
CA GLU A 36 -10.02 7.52 -4.26
C GLU A 36 -9.47 6.12 -4.47
N LEU A 37 -9.12 5.43 -3.37
CA LEU A 37 -8.61 4.06 -3.40
C LEU A 37 -9.62 3.11 -4.04
N LYS A 38 -10.91 3.24 -3.69
CA LYS A 38 -12.00 2.46 -4.29
C LYS A 38 -12.13 2.73 -5.79
N SER A 39 -12.01 3.99 -6.20
CA SER A 39 -12.09 4.40 -7.60
C SER A 39 -10.93 3.83 -8.43
N LEU A 40 -9.70 3.93 -7.91
CA LEU A 40 -8.47 3.48 -8.57
C LEU A 40 -8.33 1.95 -8.60
N TYR A 41 -8.87 1.27 -7.59
CA TYR A 41 -8.82 -0.19 -7.55
C TYR A 41 -9.71 -0.83 -8.63
N GLY A 42 -10.79 -0.14 -9.07
CA GLY A 42 -11.61 -0.55 -10.20
C GLY A 42 -12.58 -1.71 -9.93
N SER A 43 -12.75 -2.14 -8.67
CA SER A 43 -13.68 -3.21 -8.31
C SER A 43 -15.07 -2.66 -7.96
N ALA A 44 -16.12 -3.34 -8.44
CA ALA A 44 -17.50 -3.09 -8.04
C ALA A 44 -17.73 -3.36 -6.54
N HIS A 45 -16.89 -4.20 -5.92
CA HIS A 45 -17.00 -4.60 -4.53
C HIS A 45 -15.94 -3.91 -3.66
N TRP A 46 -16.38 -3.33 -2.54
CA TRP A 46 -15.52 -2.57 -1.63
C TRP A 46 -14.80 -3.44 -0.59
N TRP A 47 -15.23 -4.69 -0.42
CA TRP A 47 -14.70 -5.63 0.56
C TRP A 47 -13.22 -5.99 0.33
N PRO A 48 -12.77 -6.31 -0.90
CA PRO A 48 -11.37 -6.64 -1.15
C PRO A 48 -10.40 -5.52 -0.75
N VAL A 49 -10.75 -4.28 -1.08
CA VAL A 49 -9.95 -3.09 -0.73
C VAL A 49 -9.82 -2.95 0.78
N LYS A 50 -10.91 -3.14 1.53
CA LYS A 50 -10.87 -3.05 3.00
C LYS A 50 -9.99 -4.14 3.63
N VAL A 51 -10.03 -5.36 3.10
CA VAL A 51 -9.18 -6.46 3.58
C VAL A 51 -7.71 -6.13 3.33
N CYS A 52 -7.37 -5.64 2.13
CA CYS A 52 -6.00 -5.24 1.81
C CYS A 52 -5.50 -4.11 2.70
N VAL A 53 -6.31 -3.06 2.90
CA VAL A 53 -5.98 -1.95 3.79
C VAL A 53 -5.76 -2.43 5.22
N GLN A 54 -6.60 -3.34 5.73
CA GLN A 54 -6.43 -3.87 7.08
C GLN A 54 -5.13 -4.69 7.18
N ALA A 55 -4.82 -5.53 6.20
CA ALA A 55 -3.57 -6.29 6.17
C ALA A 55 -2.32 -5.39 6.17
N LEU A 56 -2.37 -4.25 5.49
CA LEU A 56 -1.29 -3.26 5.48
C LEU A 56 -1.15 -2.52 6.82
N ILE A 57 -2.26 -2.27 7.52
CA ILE A 57 -2.25 -1.69 8.88
C ILE A 57 -1.68 -2.69 9.87
N ASP A 58 -2.10 -3.96 9.79
CA ASP A 58 -1.66 -5.02 10.70
C ASP A 58 -0.15 -5.29 10.60
N ARG A 59 0.44 -5.01 9.43
CA ARG A 59 1.89 -5.07 9.18
C ARG A 59 2.64 -3.77 9.47
N ASP A 60 1.97 -2.74 10.00
CA ASP A 60 2.55 -1.41 10.25
C ASP A 60 3.15 -0.76 8.98
N LEU A 61 2.60 -1.02 7.80
CA LEU A 61 3.04 -0.40 6.55
C LEU A 61 2.30 0.90 6.27
N ILE A 62 1.03 0.95 6.63
CA ILE A 62 0.20 2.15 6.53
C ILE A 62 -0.49 2.44 7.84
N PHE A 63 -0.91 3.69 8.01
CA PHE A 63 -1.81 4.08 9.08
C PHE A 63 -2.96 4.92 8.54
N LYS A 64 -4.09 4.88 9.24
CA LYS A 64 -5.22 5.75 8.99
C LYS A 64 -5.07 7.03 9.79
N ASP A 65 -5.00 8.16 9.09
CA ASP A 65 -5.09 9.48 9.69
C ASP A 65 -6.53 9.68 10.21
N ARG A 66 -6.66 9.88 11.53
CA ARG A 66 -7.96 9.99 12.18
C ARG A 66 -8.64 11.33 11.91
N GLU A 67 -7.89 12.36 11.56
CA GLU A 67 -8.42 13.70 11.29
C GLU A 67 -8.84 13.85 9.83
N LYS A 68 -8.03 13.32 8.91
CA LYS A 68 -8.22 13.50 7.46
C LYS A 68 -8.91 12.32 6.76
N LEU A 69 -9.21 11.24 7.49
CA LEU A 69 -9.82 10.01 6.95
C LEU A 69 -9.06 9.42 5.75
N ASN A 70 -7.75 9.72 5.64
CA ASN A 70 -6.88 9.23 4.58
C ASN A 70 -5.88 8.20 5.13
N PHE A 71 -5.27 7.45 4.21
CA PHE A 71 -4.25 6.46 4.51
C PHE A 71 -2.88 6.97 4.10
N LYS A 72 -1.88 6.77 4.96
CA LYS A 72 -0.51 7.22 4.74
C LYS A 72 0.48 6.13 5.10
N LEU A 73 1.67 6.19 4.51
CA LEU A 73 2.77 5.31 4.87
C LEU A 73 3.28 5.62 6.27
N THR A 74 3.51 4.58 7.07
CA THR A 74 4.30 4.69 8.30
C THR A 74 5.79 4.90 7.96
N SER A 75 6.62 5.11 8.97
CA SER A 75 8.08 5.10 8.80
C SER A 75 8.60 3.75 8.26
N SER A 76 7.95 2.63 8.62
CA SER A 76 8.28 1.30 8.10
C SER A 76 7.85 1.17 6.64
N GLY A 77 6.61 1.55 6.34
CA GLY A 77 6.08 1.55 4.97
C GLY A 77 6.88 2.41 4.01
N LYS A 78 7.43 3.56 4.47
CA LYS A 78 8.33 4.39 3.64
C LYS A 78 9.62 3.64 3.24
N LYS A 79 10.20 2.85 4.15
CA LYS A 79 11.40 2.03 3.85
C LYS A 79 11.06 0.90 2.90
N VAL A 80 9.94 0.21 3.15
CA VAL A 80 9.42 -0.84 2.27
C VAL A 80 9.16 -0.30 0.87
N TRP A 81 8.53 0.87 0.75
CA TRP A 81 8.27 1.52 -0.54
C TRP A 81 9.56 1.86 -1.30
N GLN A 82 10.59 2.36 -0.60
CA GLN A 82 11.89 2.61 -1.23
C GLN A 82 12.51 1.33 -1.79
N SER A 83 12.50 0.24 -1.03
CA SER A 83 13.00 -1.06 -1.48
C SER A 83 12.16 -1.64 -2.62
N PHE A 84 10.84 -1.55 -2.50
CA PHE A 84 9.88 -2.04 -3.50
C PHE A 84 10.10 -1.36 -4.86
N ARG A 85 10.23 -0.03 -4.89
CA ARG A 85 10.52 0.73 -6.13
C ARG A 85 11.84 0.36 -6.77
N VAL A 86 12.88 0.09 -5.97
CA VAL A 86 14.19 -0.32 -6.49
C VAL A 86 14.10 -1.67 -7.17
N MET A 87 13.33 -2.62 -6.59
CA MET A 87 13.13 -3.95 -7.18
C MET A 87 12.31 -3.90 -8.47
N GLU A 88 11.26 -3.09 -8.53
CA GLU A 88 10.51 -2.87 -9.77
C GLU A 88 11.41 -2.33 -10.89
N HIS A 89 12.26 -1.35 -10.57
CA HIS A 89 13.17 -0.76 -11.55
C HIS A 89 14.25 -1.71 -12.06
N VAL A 90 14.65 -2.71 -11.26
CA VAL A 90 15.60 -3.76 -11.65
C VAL A 90 14.93 -4.80 -12.56
N ARG A 91 13.63 -5.08 -12.38
CA ARG A 91 12.88 -6.02 -13.24
C ARG A 91 12.53 -5.44 -14.62
N GLU A 92 12.53 -4.12 -14.77
CA GLU A 92 12.29 -3.44 -16.05
C GLU A 92 13.52 -3.35 -16.98
N ILE A 93 14.68 -3.92 -16.61
CA ILE A 93 15.93 -3.96 -17.40
C ILE A 93 16.19 -5.38 -17.91
#